data_AF-A0A5J5PVY4-F1
#
_entry.id   AF-A0A5J5PVY4-F1
#
_cell.length_a   1.000
_cell.length_b   1.000
_cell.length_c   1.000
_cell.angle_alpha   90.00
_cell.angle_beta   90.00
_cell.angle_gamma   90.00
#
_symmetry.space_group_name_H-M   'P 1'
#
loop_
_entity.id
_entity.type
_entity.pdbx_description
1 polymer ?
#
loop_
_entity_poly.entity_id
_entity_poly.type
_entity_poly.pdbx_seq_one_letter_code
_entity_poly.pdbx_strand_id
1 'polypeptide(L)'
;MSQRREISEDGRELLFDHGAPYFTVTNPDVLSVVTEWESRGLVAEWKSNFGSFDCFTNKIVNTEHQVLVTIIILFVLHFFLLHLMVLLFVYLHGFILIIS
;
A
#
# COMPACT_ATOMS: atom_id res chain seq x y z
N MET A 1 -12.21 -7.43 18.73
CA MET A 1 -11.48 -7.21 17.47
C MET A 1 -12.45 -7.42 16.32
N SER A 2 -12.62 -6.44 15.44
CA SER A 2 -13.54 -6.51 14.30
C SER A 2 -12.74 -6.87 13.06
N GLN A 3 -12.91 -8.08 12.53
CA GLN A 3 -12.37 -8.46 11.22
C GLN A 3 -13.38 -8.01 10.15
N ARG A 4 -12.97 -7.13 9.24
CA ARG A 4 -13.74 -6.84 8.03
C ARG A 4 -13.25 -7.76 6.92
N ARG A 5 -14.09 -8.71 6.50
CA ARG A 5 -13.82 -9.55 5.33
C ARG A 5 -14.20 -8.75 4.09
N GLU A 6 -13.27 -8.65 3.15
CA GLU A 6 -13.52 -8.12 1.82
C GLU A 6 -13.19 -9.20 0.81
N ILE A 7 -13.99 -9.32 -0.24
CA ILE A 7 -13.79 -10.34 -1.29
C ILE A 7 -13.22 -9.60 -2.49
N SER A 8 -12.02 -10.01 -2.92
CA SER A 8 -11.36 -9.52 -4.13
C SER A 8 -12.18 -9.87 -5.38
N GLU A 9 -12.01 -9.14 -6.48
CA GLU A 9 -12.74 -9.35 -7.74
C GLU A 9 -12.59 -10.78 -8.31
N ASP A 10 -11.53 -11.48 -7.92
CA ASP A 10 -11.25 -12.89 -8.26
C ASP A 10 -11.85 -13.91 -7.27
N GLY A 11 -12.67 -13.47 -6.33
CA GLY A 11 -13.34 -14.31 -5.34
C GLY A 11 -12.47 -14.71 -4.15
N ARG A 12 -11.22 -14.21 -4.04
CA ARG A 12 -10.36 -14.48 -2.88
C ARG A 12 -10.77 -13.62 -1.69
N GLU A 13 -10.91 -14.24 -0.52
CA GLU A 13 -11.09 -13.50 0.73
C GLU A 13 -9.78 -12.75 1.09
N LEU A 14 -9.88 -11.43 1.19
CA LEU A 14 -8.82 -10.58 1.74
C LEU A 14 -9.00 -10.53 3.25
N LEU A 15 -8.08 -11.20 3.96
CA LEU A 15 -7.95 -11.07 5.40
C LEU A 15 -7.06 -9.87 5.71
N PHE A 16 -7.70 -8.79 6.16
CA PHE A 16 -6.99 -7.66 6.74
C PHE A 16 -6.70 -7.95 8.21
N ASP A 17 -5.41 -8.15 8.53
CA ASP A 17 -4.99 -8.20 9.92
C ASP A 17 -5.00 -6.76 10.48
N HIS A 18 -6.07 -6.43 11.20
CA HIS A 18 -6.19 -5.18 11.93
C HIS A 18 -5.51 -5.24 13.31
N GLY A 19 -4.67 -6.24 13.56
CA GLY A 19 -3.81 -6.29 14.74
C GLY A 19 -2.87 -5.08 14.84
N ALA A 20 -2.20 -4.93 15.98
CA ALA A 20 -1.22 -3.86 16.16
C ALA A 20 -0.11 -4.01 15.10
N PRO A 21 0.08 -3.03 14.20
CA PRO A 21 1.06 -3.14 13.12
C PRO A 21 2.51 -3.16 13.64
N TYR A 22 2.71 -2.70 14.86
CA TYR A 22 3.95 -2.79 15.62
C TYR A 22 3.62 -2.73 17.12
N PHE A 23 4.57 -3.10 17.96
CA PHE A 23 4.50 -2.92 19.41
C PHE A 23 5.83 -2.39 19.93
N THR A 24 5.81 -1.74 21.09
CA THR A 24 7.01 -1.27 21.78
C THR A 24 7.20 -2.05 23.07
N VAL A 25 8.46 -2.28 23.46
CA VAL A 25 8.80 -2.98 24.69
C VAL A 25 9.53 -2.01 25.59
N THR A 26 8.92 -1.66 26.72
CA THR A 26 9.52 -0.78 27.74
C THR A 26 9.90 -1.55 29.01
N ASN A 27 9.29 -2.72 29.23
CA ASN A 27 9.62 -3.59 30.35
C ASN A 27 10.86 -4.46 30.00
N PRO A 28 11.96 -4.38 30.76
CA PRO A 28 13.16 -5.18 30.55
C PRO A 28 12.91 -6.70 30.58
N ASP A 29 11.95 -7.16 31.39
CA ASP A 29 11.64 -8.58 31.50
C ASP A 29 11.02 -9.12 30.21
N VAL A 30 10.20 -8.30 29.55
CA VAL A 30 9.55 -8.62 28.27
C VAL A 30 10.54 -8.55 27.11
N LEU A 31 11.59 -7.73 27.23
CA LEU A 31 12.62 -7.61 26.21
C LEU A 31 13.30 -8.94 25.92
N SER A 32 13.57 -9.74 26.95
CA SER A 32 14.21 -11.06 26.80
C SER A 32 13.41 -12.01 25.89
N VAL A 33 12.08 -12.00 26.02
CA VAL A 33 11.15 -12.81 25.23
C VAL A 33 11.13 -12.34 23.77
N VAL A 34 11.11 -11.02 23.57
CA VAL A 34 11.09 -10.43 22.22
C VAL A 34 12.41 -10.68 21.49
N THR A 35 13.55 -10.64 22.19
CA THR A 35 14.85 -11.02 21.64
C THR A 35 14.90 -12.50 21.23
N GLU A 36 14.29 -13.40 22.02
CA GLU A 36 14.17 -14.81 21.63
C GLU A 36 13.36 -14.94 20.33
N TRP A 37 12.22 -14.25 20.23
CA TRP A 37 11.40 -14.26 19.02
C TRP A 37 12.13 -13.71 17.81
N GLU A 38 12.92 -12.64 17.97
CA GLU A 38 13.74 -12.08 16.90
C GLU A 38 14.82 -13.07 16.45
N SER A 39 15.50 -13.75 17.38
CA SER A 39 16.50 -14.78 17.05
C SER A 39 15.91 -15.98 16.27
N ARG A 40 14.61 -16.23 16.45
CA ARG A 40 13.84 -17.28 15.77
C ARG A 40 13.19 -16.79 14.48
N GLY A 41 13.35 -15.52 14.12
CA GLY A 41 12.75 -14.91 12.93
C GLY A 41 11.23 -14.72 13.00
N LEU A 42 10.65 -14.70 14.20
CA LEU A 42 9.21 -14.50 14.40
C LEU A 42 8.81 -13.01 14.36
N VAL A 43 9.75 -12.14 14.74
CA VAL A 43 9.62 -10.68 14.72
C VAL A 43 10.93 -10.08 14.19
N ALA A 44 10.89 -8.82 13.78
CA ALA A 44 12.07 -8.05 13.41
C ALA A 44 11.87 -6.58 13.82
N GLU A 45 12.96 -5.92 14.17
CA GLU A 45 12.92 -4.47 14.43
C GLU A 45 12.43 -3.70 13.20
N TRP A 46 11.43 -2.85 13.40
CA TRP A 46 10.98 -1.90 12.39
C TRP A 46 11.92 -0.68 12.36
N LYS A 47 12.84 -0.64 11.38
CA LYS A 47 13.83 0.44 11.25
C LYS A 47 13.42 1.60 10.33
N SER A 48 12.46 1.39 9.43
CA SER A 48 12.16 2.37 8.37
C SER A 48 11.07 3.37 8.78
N ASN A 49 11.33 4.66 8.58
CA ASN A 49 10.29 5.67 8.68
C ASN A 49 9.66 5.86 7.29
N PHE A 50 8.41 5.42 7.11
CA PHE A 50 7.71 5.56 5.82
C PHE A 50 7.19 6.98 5.57
N GLY A 51 7.27 7.84 6.59
CA GLY A 51 6.79 9.21 6.58
C GLY A 51 6.08 9.53 7.90
N SER A 52 6.26 10.76 8.37
CA SER A 52 5.53 11.33 9.50
C SER A 52 4.60 12.42 8.97
N PHE A 53 3.33 12.43 9.37
CA PHE A 53 2.43 13.54 9.03
C PHE A 53 2.56 14.64 10.08
N ASP A 54 3.05 15.80 9.66
CA ASP A 54 3.09 17.00 10.50
C ASP A 54 1.76 17.75 10.37
N CYS A 55 0.96 17.72 11.43
CA CYS A 55 -0.33 18.38 11.51
C CYS A 55 -0.25 19.91 11.57
N PHE A 56 0.90 20.49 11.93
CA PHE A 56 1.08 21.94 11.98
C PHE A 56 1.38 22.51 10.60
N THR A 57 2.16 21.78 9.79
CA THR A 57 2.48 22.18 8.41
C THR A 57 1.59 21.53 7.35
N ASN A 58 0.75 20.59 7.77
CA ASN A 58 -0.14 19.79 6.92
C ASN A 58 0.61 19.03 5.82
N LYS A 59 1.82 18.56 6.14
CA LYS A 59 2.76 17.93 5.20
C LYS A 59 3.28 16.61 5.75
N ILE A 60 3.60 15.69 4.85
CA ILE A 60 4.34 14.48 5.19
C ILE A 60 5.84 14.81 5.17
N VAL A 61 6.51 14.57 6.29
CA VAL A 61 7.94 14.76 6.54
C VAL A 61 8.64 13.38 6.57
N ASN A 62 9.96 13.33 6.34
CA ASN A 62 10.74 12.07 6.22
C ASN A 62 10.28 11.14 5.09
N THR A 63 10.04 11.70 3.91
CA THR A 63 9.76 10.94 2.69
C THR A 63 11.03 10.40 2.04
N GLU A 64 11.69 9.44 2.68
CA GLU A 64 12.78 8.69 2.04
C GLU A 64 12.24 7.81 0.89
N HIS A 65 10.95 7.45 0.95
CA HIS A 65 10.24 6.68 -0.07
C HIS A 65 9.42 7.51 -1.05
N GLN A 66 9.63 8.83 -1.14
CA GLN A 66 8.94 9.69 -2.12
C GLN A 66 9.12 9.16 -3.55
N VAL A 67 10.31 8.65 -3.87
CA VAL A 67 10.61 8.06 -5.17
C VAL A 67 9.74 6.84 -5.45
N LEU A 68 9.55 5.95 -4.47
CA LEU A 68 8.71 4.76 -4.64
C LEU A 68 7.24 5.14 -4.83
N VAL A 69 6.74 6.08 -4.03
CA VAL A 69 5.37 6.60 -4.16
C VAL A 69 5.17 7.27 -5.51
N THR A 70 6.14 8.07 -5.97
CA THR A 70 6.10 8.69 -7.30
C THR A 70 6.12 7.64 -8.41
N ILE A 71 6.95 6.60 -8.31
CA ILE A 71 6.98 5.50 -9.29
C ILE A 71 5.64 4.77 -9.34
N ILE A 72 5.03 4.47 -8.19
CA ILE A 72 3.73 3.81 -8.11
C ILE A 72 2.65 4.69 -8.76
N ILE A 73 2.62 5.99 -8.44
CA ILE A 73 1.64 6.93 -9.02
C ILE A 73 1.82 7.03 -10.55
N LEU A 74 3.06 7.15 -11.03
CA LEU A 74 3.35 7.21 -12.47
C LEU A 74 2.96 5.92 -13.18
N PHE A 75 3.19 4.77 -12.56
CA PHE A 75 2.78 3.47 -13.09
C PHE A 75 1.25 3.39 -13.20
N VAL A 76 0.52 3.65 -12.11
CA VAL A 76 -0.95 3.64 -12.11
C VAL A 76 -1.53 4.61 -13.15
N LEU A 77 -0.98 5.82 -13.23
CA LEU A 77 -1.40 6.82 -14.21
C LEU A 77 -1.16 6.34 -15.65
N HIS A 78 -0.02 5.70 -15.91
CA HIS A 78 0.29 5.14 -17.23
C HIS A 78 -0.74 4.08 -17.65
N PHE A 79 -1.07 3.12 -16.78
CA PHE A 79 -2.08 2.10 -17.08
C PHE A 79 -3.46 2.70 -17.33
N PHE A 80 -3.86 3.69 -16.52
CA PHE A 80 -5.13 4.38 -16.70
C PHE A 80 -5.18 5.12 -18.05
N LEU A 81 -4.14 5.87 -18.40
CA LEU A 81 -4.07 6.59 -19.67
C LEU A 81 -4.05 5.63 -20.86
N LEU A 82 -3.29 4.53 -20.77
CA LEU A 82 -3.27 3.50 -21.81
C LEU A 82 -4.67 2.92 -22.04
N HIS A 83 -5.38 2.58 -20.97
CA HIS A 83 -6.75 2.08 -21.06
C HIS A 83 -7.69 3.10 -21.73
N LEU A 84 -7.60 4.38 -21.34
CA LEU A 84 -8.38 5.45 -21.94
C LEU A 84 -8.09 5.63 -23.44
N MET A 85 -6.82 5.54 -23.85
CA MET A 85 -6.44 5.61 -25.26
C MET A 85 -7.01 4.44 -26.07
N VAL A 86 -7.01 3.23 -25.52
CA VAL A 86 -7.62 2.05 -26.16
C VAL A 86 -9.12 2.24 -26.31
N LEU A 87 -9.82 2.70 -25.28
CA LEU A 87 -11.26 2.98 -25.35
C LEU A 87 -11.58 4.06 -26.41
N LEU A 88 -10.80 5.14 -26.43
CA LEU A 88 -10.97 6.20 -27.43
C LEU A 88 -10.75 5.67 -28.85
N PHE A 89 -9.73 4.84 -29.06
CA PHE A 89 -9.46 4.22 -30.35
C PHE A 89 -10.62 3.33 -30.81
N VAL A 90 -11.13 2.46 -29.93
CA VAL A 90 -12.27 1.59 -30.25
C VAL A 90 -13.53 2.42 -30.54
N TYR A 91 -13.79 3.45 -29.74
CA TYR A 91 -14.94 4.34 -29.94
C TYR A 91 -14.85 5.07 -31.28
N LEU A 92 -13.70 5.67 -31.59
CA LEU A 92 -13.48 6.40 -32.83
C LEU A 92 -13.56 5.47 -34.04
N HIS A 93 -12.94 4.29 -33.98
CA HIS A 93 -12.99 3.31 -35.05
C HIS A 93 -14.41 2.76 -35.26
N GLY A 94 -15.12 2.44 -34.18
CA GLY A 94 -16.53 2.04 -34.23
C GLY A 94 -17.41 3.14 -34.84
N PHE A 95 -17.18 4.40 -34.46
CA PHE A 95 -17.88 5.54 -35.04
C PHE A 95 -17.60 5.67 -36.54
N ILE A 96 -16.33 5.57 -36.97
CA ILE A 96 -15.93 5.63 -38.39
C ILE A 96 -16.64 4.53 -39.20
N LEU A 97 -16.74 3.31 -38.68
CA LEU A 97 -17.44 2.21 -39.36
C LEU A 97 -18.96 2.41 -39.46
N ILE A 98 -19.57 3.18 -38.56
CA ILE A 98 -21.00 3.49 -38.61
C ILE A 98 -21.32 4.56 -39.66
N ILE A 99 -20.39 5.49 -39.90
CA ILE A 99 -20.58 6.62 -40.83
C ILE A 99 -20.03 6.35 -42.25
N SER A 100 -19.27 5.27 -42.43
CA SER A 100 -18.70 4.85 -43.72
C SER A 100 -19.58 3.82 -44.42
#